data_AF-A0A1W5CWR6-F1
#
_entry.id   AF-A0A1W5CWR6-F1
#
_cell.length_a   1.000
_cell.length_b   1.000
_cell.length_c   1.000
_cell.angle_alpha   90.00
_cell.angle_beta   90.00
_cell.angle_gamma   90.00
#
_symmetry.space_group_name_H-M   'P 1'
#
loop_
_entity.id
_entity.type
_entity.pdbx_description
1 polymer ?
#
loop_
_entity_poly.entity_id
_entity_poly.type
_entity_poly.pdbx_seq_one_letter_code
_entity_poly.pdbx_strand_id
1 'polypeptide(L)'
;MRKDLNYIVNHVFLPLKLPQKNDSDDAKGASFIEGLRAALKSLQAHIPERERSEWIPCIKMVGNMLELRDQFGGLVAEKMEAMLRKMIDGDILPLHVRSQNAGLIVRKSSDQYSFESFEVSPTTEAVIGTKGRLRRCFPGPAVVIGQDRIADANFLKPLAEYSSNLMPRRLGKFDTELLTGILRAVGQPLDVPRIYKHTRDDVLWKDALKPWRRSPLWLFLRVALQTSLMRNDDEEPHARYKSFMLFFMTHVLQGALEASMPSDTLFS
;
A
#
# COMPACT_ATOMS: atom_id res chain seq x y z
N MET A 1 13.77 6.12 11.91
CA MET A 1 13.94 6.52 10.49
C MET A 1 15.39 6.54 9.99
N ARG A 2 16.43 6.55 10.86
CA ARG A 2 17.84 6.51 10.40
C ARG A 2 18.22 5.23 9.64
N LYS A 3 17.64 4.08 10.04
CA LYS A 3 17.81 2.80 9.33
C LYS A 3 17.10 2.89 7.97
N ASP A 4 17.80 2.57 6.90
CA ASP A 4 17.29 2.50 5.52
C ASP A 4 16.80 3.83 4.91
N LEU A 5 17.25 4.98 5.42
CA LEU A 5 16.86 6.29 4.91
C LEU A 5 17.13 6.48 3.40
N ASN A 6 18.27 5.98 2.90
CA ASN A 6 18.58 5.93 1.47
C ASN A 6 17.47 5.26 0.64
N TYR A 7 16.94 4.14 1.12
CA TYR A 7 15.86 3.42 0.45
C TYR A 7 14.59 4.27 0.42
N ILE A 8 14.22 4.87 1.55
CA ILE A 8 13.04 5.75 1.62
C ILE A 8 13.21 6.95 0.67
N VAL A 9 14.35 7.63 0.68
CA VAL A 9 14.63 8.78 -0.19
C VAL A 9 14.50 8.39 -1.67
N ASN A 10 15.15 7.28 -2.09
CA ASN A 10 15.10 6.80 -3.47
C ASN A 10 13.66 6.55 -3.94
N HIS A 11 12.83 5.93 -3.09
CA HIS A 11 11.47 5.55 -3.47
C HIS A 11 10.46 6.70 -3.34
N VAL A 12 10.67 7.62 -2.40
CA VAL A 12 9.79 8.78 -2.18
C VAL A 12 10.07 9.89 -3.21
N PHE A 13 11.32 10.33 -3.35
CA PHE A 13 11.69 11.50 -4.13
C PHE A 13 12.13 11.21 -5.57
N LEU A 14 12.63 10.00 -5.85
CA LEU A 14 13.22 9.67 -7.16
C LEU A 14 14.34 10.66 -7.57
N PRO A 15 15.43 10.77 -6.79
CA PRO A 15 16.55 11.65 -7.13
C PRO A 15 17.21 11.24 -8.46
N LEU A 16 18.07 12.10 -9.01
CA LEU A 16 18.76 11.83 -10.28
C LEU A 16 19.63 10.56 -10.24
N LYS A 17 20.28 10.30 -9.10
CA LYS A 17 21.13 9.13 -8.89
C LYS A 17 20.34 8.04 -8.15
N LEU A 18 19.78 7.11 -8.90
CA LEU A 18 19.07 5.95 -8.37
C LEU A 18 19.93 4.68 -8.41
N PRO A 19 19.64 3.68 -7.56
CA PRO A 19 20.30 2.39 -7.65
C PRO A 19 20.12 1.78 -9.04
N GLN A 20 21.14 1.06 -9.51
CA GLN A 20 21.14 0.42 -10.83
C GLN A 20 20.83 -1.08 -10.75
N LYS A 21 20.54 -1.57 -9.54
CA LYS A 21 20.22 -2.96 -9.21
C LYS A 21 19.04 -2.98 -8.24
N ASN A 22 18.29 -4.08 -8.24
CA ASN A 22 17.19 -4.29 -7.30
C ASN A 22 17.65 -4.06 -5.85
N ASP A 23 16.98 -3.15 -5.14
CA ASP A 23 17.25 -2.78 -3.75
C ASP A 23 16.14 -3.22 -2.79
N SER A 24 15.16 -4.00 -3.28
CA SER A 24 14.03 -4.52 -2.53
C SER A 24 14.50 -5.45 -1.43
N ASP A 25 14.09 -5.14 -0.21
CA ASP A 25 14.45 -5.88 0.98
C ASP A 25 13.30 -5.75 2.00
N ASP A 26 13.02 -6.83 2.71
CA ASP A 26 11.85 -6.94 3.59
C ASP A 26 12.01 -6.10 4.85
N ALA A 27 13.24 -6.03 5.39
CA ALA A 27 13.56 -5.18 6.52
C ALA A 27 13.48 -3.71 6.13
N LYS A 28 13.95 -3.32 4.94
CA LYS A 28 13.77 -1.95 4.41
C LYS A 28 12.31 -1.60 4.21
N GLY A 29 11.51 -2.56 3.73
CA GLY A 29 10.05 -2.41 3.60
C GLY A 29 9.37 -2.17 4.95
N ALA A 30 9.74 -2.94 5.98
CA ALA A 30 9.25 -2.75 7.34
C ALA A 30 9.69 -1.39 7.93
N SER A 31 10.97 -1.00 7.75
CA SER A 31 11.48 0.32 8.13
C SER A 31 10.70 1.46 7.47
N PHE A 32 10.29 1.30 6.21
CA PHE A 32 9.46 2.28 5.49
C PHE A 32 8.06 2.37 6.12
N ILE A 33 7.38 1.25 6.37
CA ILE A 33 6.05 1.23 6.99
C ILE A 33 6.11 1.87 8.39
N GLU A 34 7.12 1.55 9.19
CA GLU A 34 7.30 2.17 10.51
C GLU A 34 7.58 3.67 10.44
N GLY A 35 8.43 4.12 9.51
CA GLY A 35 8.68 5.54 9.29
C GLY A 35 7.42 6.30 8.92
N LEU A 36 6.58 5.73 8.05
CA LEU A 36 5.31 6.31 7.66
C LEU A 36 4.31 6.36 8.83
N ARG A 37 4.23 5.28 9.63
CA ARG A 37 3.39 5.21 10.83
C ARG A 37 3.81 6.24 11.88
N ALA A 38 5.11 6.40 12.11
CA ALA A 38 5.66 7.40 13.02
C ALA A 38 5.32 8.82 12.56
N ALA A 39 5.43 9.10 11.25
CA ALA A 39 5.05 10.39 10.70
C ALA A 39 3.54 10.66 10.83
N LEU A 40 2.66 9.66 10.63
CA LEU A 40 1.22 9.83 10.87
C LEU A 40 0.91 10.18 12.33
N LYS A 41 1.54 9.48 13.29
CA LYS A 41 1.39 9.77 14.72
C LYS A 41 1.91 11.16 15.07
N SER A 42 3.05 11.55 14.50
CA SER A 42 3.63 12.88 14.72
C SER A 42 2.72 13.97 14.17
N LEU A 43 2.19 13.82 12.95
CA LEU A 43 1.23 14.77 12.38
C LEU A 43 -0.03 14.88 13.25
N GLN A 44 -0.60 13.75 13.67
CA GLN A 44 -1.78 13.73 14.53
C GLN A 44 -1.57 14.52 15.84
N ALA A 45 -0.37 14.47 16.42
CA ALA A 45 -0.05 15.24 17.63
C ALA A 45 -0.12 16.76 17.42
N HIS A 46 0.16 17.24 16.20
CA HIS A 46 0.09 18.65 15.83
C HIS A 46 -1.31 19.11 15.38
N ILE A 47 -2.26 18.19 15.22
CA ILE A 47 -3.63 18.49 14.80
C ILE A 47 -4.52 18.79 16.02
N PRO A 48 -5.51 19.71 15.92
CA PRO A 48 -6.48 19.96 16.99
C PRO A 48 -7.18 18.69 17.47
N GLU A 49 -7.40 18.57 18.78
CA GLU A 49 -7.91 17.34 19.40
C GLU A 49 -9.19 16.80 18.74
N ARG A 50 -10.11 17.69 18.40
CA ARG A 50 -11.38 17.38 17.73
C ARG A 50 -11.22 16.66 16.38
N GLU A 51 -10.10 16.84 15.71
CA GLU A 51 -9.79 16.28 14.37
C GLU A 51 -8.87 15.05 14.48
N ARG A 52 -8.30 14.76 15.66
CA ARG A 52 -7.32 13.66 15.81
C ARG A 52 -7.93 12.29 15.59
N SER A 53 -9.17 12.07 16.00
CA SER A 53 -9.88 10.78 15.87
C SER A 53 -9.93 10.30 14.42
N GLU A 54 -10.00 11.23 13.48
CA GLU A 54 -10.10 10.98 12.05
C GLU A 54 -8.83 10.37 11.44
N TRP A 55 -7.69 10.48 12.13
CA TRP A 55 -6.41 9.91 11.72
C TRP A 55 -6.12 8.54 12.33
N ILE A 56 -6.86 8.16 13.38
CA ILE A 56 -6.69 6.88 14.08
C ILE A 56 -6.84 5.68 13.13
N PRO A 57 -7.85 5.62 12.24
CA PRO A 57 -7.99 4.49 11.31
C PRO A 57 -6.77 4.33 10.41
N CYS A 58 -6.19 5.43 9.91
CA CYS A 58 -5.00 5.37 9.04
C CYS A 58 -3.73 4.95 9.80
N ILE A 59 -3.56 5.41 11.05
CA ILE A 59 -2.44 4.98 11.90
C ILE A 59 -2.55 3.48 12.20
N LYS A 60 -3.75 3.00 12.55
CA LYS A 60 -4.04 1.58 12.77
C LYS A 60 -3.82 0.77 11.50
N MET A 61 -4.34 1.23 10.37
CA MET A 61 -4.17 0.63 9.04
C MET A 61 -2.68 0.39 8.70
N VAL A 62 -1.83 1.40 8.85
CA VAL A 62 -0.39 1.28 8.58
C VAL A 62 0.29 0.37 9.61
N GLY A 63 -0.13 0.41 10.88
CA GLY A 63 0.34 -0.53 11.91
C GLY A 63 0.01 -1.99 11.59
N ASN A 64 -1.22 -2.25 11.15
CA ASN A 64 -1.68 -3.58 10.78
C ASN A 64 -0.82 -4.22 9.69
N MET A 65 -0.26 -3.42 8.76
CA MET A 65 0.66 -3.93 7.73
C MET A 65 1.92 -4.57 8.29
N LEU A 66 2.38 -4.15 9.47
CA LEU A 66 3.54 -4.73 10.15
C LEU A 66 3.14 -6.01 10.87
N GLU A 67 1.99 -5.97 11.56
CA GLU A 67 1.49 -7.10 12.33
C GLU A 67 1.18 -8.30 11.44
N LEU A 68 0.57 -8.08 10.27
CA LEU A 68 0.21 -9.11 9.28
C LEU A 68 1.41 -9.88 8.71
N ARG A 69 2.62 -9.35 8.83
CA ARG A 69 3.80 -9.90 8.16
C ARG A 69 4.54 -10.92 9.02
N ASP A 70 5.21 -11.85 8.36
CA ASP A 70 6.30 -12.64 8.95
C ASP A 70 7.65 -11.89 8.84
N GLN A 71 8.72 -12.53 9.30
CA GLN A 71 10.08 -12.00 9.23
C GLN A 71 10.63 -11.82 7.81
N PHE A 72 9.97 -12.42 6.81
CA PHE A 72 10.29 -12.34 5.38
C PHE A 72 9.31 -11.41 4.62
N GLY A 73 8.53 -10.62 5.37
CA GLY A 73 7.57 -9.68 4.80
C GLY A 73 6.41 -10.30 4.02
N GLY A 74 6.17 -11.61 4.15
CA GLY A 74 5.02 -12.33 3.62
C GLY A 74 3.80 -12.17 4.53
N LEU A 75 2.59 -12.24 3.97
CA LEU A 75 1.36 -12.21 4.78
C LEU A 75 1.19 -13.55 5.50
N VAL A 76 0.77 -13.52 6.76
CA VAL A 76 0.48 -14.72 7.57
C VAL A 76 -1.04 -14.94 7.58
N ALA A 77 -1.49 -16.12 7.11
CA ALA A 77 -2.92 -16.44 6.98
C ALA A 77 -3.66 -16.31 8.32
N GLU A 78 -3.12 -16.91 9.37
CA GLU A 78 -3.74 -16.94 10.70
C GLU A 78 -3.89 -15.52 11.28
N LYS A 79 -2.91 -14.65 11.03
CA LYS A 79 -2.98 -13.25 11.43
C LYS A 79 -4.04 -12.50 10.62
N MET A 80 -4.10 -12.72 9.31
CA MET A 80 -5.12 -12.13 8.45
C MET A 80 -6.53 -12.53 8.90
N GLU A 81 -6.77 -13.82 9.16
CA GLU A 81 -8.05 -14.31 9.68
C GLU A 81 -8.42 -13.66 11.01
N ALA A 82 -7.48 -13.66 11.96
CA ALA A 82 -7.69 -13.09 13.28
C ALA A 82 -7.99 -11.59 13.22
N MET A 83 -7.31 -10.85 12.32
CA MET A 83 -7.52 -9.42 12.16
C MET A 83 -8.85 -9.11 11.48
N LEU A 84 -9.21 -9.83 10.41
CA LEU A 84 -10.50 -9.67 9.73
C LEU A 84 -11.69 -9.88 10.69
N ARG A 85 -11.63 -10.90 11.55
CA ARG A 85 -12.68 -11.17 12.55
C ARG A 85 -12.79 -10.11 13.64
N LYS A 86 -11.70 -9.38 13.93
CA LYS A 86 -11.64 -8.35 14.97
C LYS A 86 -11.91 -6.95 14.45
N MET A 87 -12.10 -6.77 13.14
CA MET A 87 -12.39 -5.46 12.57
C MET A 87 -13.72 -4.92 13.10
N ILE A 88 -13.69 -3.66 13.54
CA ILE A 88 -14.87 -2.88 13.91
C ILE A 88 -15.22 -1.89 12.80
N ASP A 89 -16.41 -1.29 12.86
CA ASP A 89 -16.85 -0.31 11.88
C ASP A 89 -15.83 0.82 11.69
N GLY A 90 -15.52 1.13 10.42
CA GLY A 90 -14.48 2.10 10.05
C GLY A 90 -13.05 1.55 10.03
N ASP A 91 -12.81 0.30 10.42
CA ASP A 91 -11.48 -0.31 10.31
C ASP A 91 -11.08 -0.54 8.85
N ILE A 92 -9.77 -0.42 8.62
CA ILE A 92 -9.14 -0.57 7.30
C ILE A 92 -7.98 -1.55 7.44
N LEU A 93 -8.03 -2.64 6.68
CA LEU A 93 -7.01 -3.70 6.67
C LEU A 93 -6.35 -3.78 5.29
N PRO A 94 -5.12 -3.29 5.16
CA PRO A 94 -4.41 -3.27 3.88
C PRO A 94 -3.52 -4.52 3.73
N LEU A 95 -3.78 -5.30 2.69
CA LEU A 95 -3.10 -6.55 2.36
C LEU A 95 -2.25 -6.34 1.10
N HIS A 96 -0.92 -6.28 1.28
CA HIS A 96 0.01 -6.20 0.15
C HIS A 96 0.53 -7.61 -0.18
N VAL A 97 -0.09 -8.25 -1.17
CA VAL A 97 0.20 -9.62 -1.60
C VAL A 97 1.32 -9.61 -2.65
N ARG A 98 2.57 -9.59 -2.16
CA ARG A 98 3.78 -9.43 -2.99
C ARG A 98 3.96 -10.53 -4.02
N SER A 99 3.68 -11.78 -3.63
CA SER A 99 3.77 -12.96 -4.49
C SER A 99 2.93 -12.82 -5.77
N GLN A 100 1.84 -12.05 -5.68
CA GLN A 100 0.81 -11.92 -6.71
C GLN A 100 0.79 -10.52 -7.34
N ASN A 101 1.71 -9.62 -6.97
CA ASN A 101 1.70 -8.21 -7.40
C ASN A 101 0.34 -7.51 -7.13
N ALA A 102 -0.36 -7.93 -6.08
CA ALA A 102 -1.71 -7.49 -5.78
C ALA A 102 -1.76 -6.67 -4.50
N GLY A 103 -2.56 -5.62 -4.54
CA GLY A 103 -2.99 -4.84 -3.40
C GLY A 103 -4.45 -5.12 -3.15
N LEU A 104 -4.80 -5.42 -1.90
CA LEU A 104 -6.16 -5.58 -1.46
C LEU A 104 -6.37 -4.69 -0.23
N ILE A 105 -7.34 -3.79 -0.27
CA ILE A 105 -7.74 -2.98 0.89
C ILE A 105 -9.10 -3.50 1.33
N VAL A 106 -9.17 -4.02 2.55
CA VAL A 106 -10.43 -4.45 3.16
C VAL A 106 -10.93 -3.35 4.08
N ARG A 107 -12.18 -2.91 3.92
CA ARG A 107 -12.79 -1.94 4.84
C ARG A 107 -14.04 -2.53 5.49
N LYS A 108 -14.18 -2.32 6.79
CA LYS A 108 -15.36 -2.72 7.53
C LYS A 108 -16.38 -1.58 7.52
N SER A 109 -17.62 -1.90 7.15
CA SER A 109 -18.77 -1.00 7.31
C SER A 109 -19.98 -1.77 7.83
N SER A 110 -20.60 -1.33 8.93
CA SER A 110 -21.81 -1.92 9.52
C SER A 110 -21.77 -3.45 9.61
N ASP A 111 -22.49 -4.19 8.76
CA ASP A 111 -22.51 -5.67 8.66
C ASP A 111 -21.83 -6.21 7.39
N GLN A 112 -20.95 -5.42 6.78
CA GLN A 112 -20.32 -5.72 5.50
C GLN A 112 -18.82 -5.41 5.50
N TYR A 113 -18.14 -6.02 4.54
CA TYR A 113 -16.72 -5.83 4.24
C TYR A 113 -16.58 -5.50 2.76
N SER A 114 -15.95 -4.38 2.44
CA SER A 114 -15.56 -4.08 1.07
C SER A 114 -14.13 -4.59 0.83
N PHE A 115 -13.93 -5.26 -0.29
CA PHE A 115 -12.66 -5.79 -0.76
C PHE A 115 -12.27 -5.05 -2.04
N GLU A 116 -11.34 -4.11 -1.92
CA GLU A 116 -10.88 -3.25 -3.00
C GLU A 116 -9.55 -3.76 -3.55
N SER A 117 -9.56 -4.37 -4.74
CA SER A 117 -8.39 -5.00 -5.33
C SER A 117 -7.75 -4.16 -6.44
N PHE A 118 -6.44 -4.23 -6.58
CA PHE A 118 -5.69 -3.60 -7.68
C PHE A 118 -4.30 -4.19 -7.85
N GLU A 119 -3.76 -4.09 -9.06
CA GLU A 119 -2.38 -4.47 -9.33
C GLU A 119 -1.42 -3.38 -8.81
N VAL A 120 -0.36 -3.74 -8.09
CA VAL A 120 0.54 -2.75 -7.48
C VAL A 120 1.61 -2.27 -8.46
N SER A 121 2.28 -3.16 -9.17
CA SER A 121 3.33 -2.79 -10.14
C SER A 121 2.81 -3.00 -11.56
N PRO A 122 2.98 -2.05 -12.48
CA PRO A 122 2.66 -2.31 -13.89
C PRO A 122 3.54 -3.42 -14.48
N THR A 123 3.10 -4.06 -15.57
CA THR A 123 3.98 -4.95 -16.33
C THR A 123 5.13 -4.16 -16.96
N THR A 124 6.29 -4.81 -17.15
CA THR A 124 7.43 -4.18 -17.83
C THR A 124 7.05 -3.69 -19.22
N GLU A 125 6.21 -4.44 -19.94
CA GLU A 125 5.65 -4.08 -21.23
C GLU A 125 4.84 -2.78 -21.17
N ALA A 126 3.93 -2.64 -20.19
CA ALA A 126 3.14 -1.42 -20.02
C ALA A 126 4.03 -0.19 -19.71
N VAL A 127 5.14 -0.40 -18.98
CA VAL A 127 6.11 0.68 -18.69
C VAL A 127 6.86 1.08 -19.95
N ILE A 128 7.43 0.13 -20.69
CA ILE A 128 8.24 0.39 -21.90
C ILE A 128 7.37 0.96 -23.04
N GLY A 129 6.14 0.45 -23.19
CA GLY A 129 5.24 0.86 -24.28
C GLY A 129 4.58 2.22 -24.08
N THR A 130 4.63 2.80 -22.88
CA THR A 130 3.97 4.09 -22.61
C THR A 130 4.85 5.26 -23.02
N LYS A 131 4.35 6.13 -23.90
CA LYS A 131 4.93 7.47 -24.12
C LYS A 131 4.53 8.38 -22.96
N GLY A 132 5.50 8.77 -22.12
CA GLY A 132 5.26 9.64 -20.96
C GLY A 132 4.98 8.85 -19.67
N ARG A 133 4.06 9.33 -18.83
CA ARG A 133 3.77 8.70 -17.53
C ARG A 133 2.55 7.79 -17.62
N LEU A 134 2.69 6.54 -17.17
CA LEU A 134 1.58 5.59 -17.11
C LEU A 134 0.54 6.05 -16.09
N ARG A 135 -0.64 6.45 -16.58
CA ARG A 135 -1.79 6.81 -15.74
C ARG A 135 -2.56 5.55 -15.38
N ARG A 136 -2.76 5.31 -14.08
CA ARG A 136 -3.46 4.15 -13.53
C ARG A 136 -4.56 4.60 -12.58
N CYS A 137 -5.64 3.82 -12.53
CA CYS A 137 -6.83 4.07 -11.71
C CYS A 137 -6.85 3.11 -10.51
N PHE A 138 -7.16 3.61 -9.32
CA PHE A 138 -7.18 2.83 -8.09
C PHE A 138 -8.36 3.20 -7.18
N PRO A 139 -8.91 2.26 -6.40
CA PRO A 139 -8.72 0.82 -6.58
C PRO A 139 -9.33 0.37 -7.93
N GLY A 140 -9.07 -0.88 -8.30
CA GLY A 140 -9.67 -1.51 -9.47
C GLY A 140 -11.09 -1.99 -9.15
N PRO A 141 -11.38 -3.29 -9.29
CA PRO A 141 -12.63 -3.87 -8.84
C PRO A 141 -12.77 -3.82 -7.31
N ALA A 142 -13.97 -3.49 -6.84
CA ALA A 142 -14.37 -3.63 -5.46
C ALA A 142 -15.56 -4.59 -5.35
N VAL A 143 -15.57 -5.39 -4.29
CA VAL A 143 -16.61 -6.36 -3.99
C VAL A 143 -17.02 -6.21 -2.54
N VAL A 144 -18.32 -6.21 -2.26
CA VAL A 144 -18.86 -6.22 -0.90
C VAL A 144 -19.28 -7.63 -0.50
N ILE A 145 -18.92 -8.04 0.71
CA ILE A 145 -19.20 -9.34 1.30
C ILE A 145 -19.83 -9.13 2.69
N GLY A 146 -20.88 -9.89 3.00
CA GLY A 146 -21.57 -9.83 4.29
C GLY A 146 -20.71 -10.37 5.44
N GLN A 147 -20.95 -9.86 6.64
CA GLN A 147 -20.25 -10.29 7.87
C GLN A 147 -20.49 -11.76 8.20
N ASP A 148 -21.66 -12.31 7.85
CA ASP A 148 -21.99 -13.72 7.95
C ASP A 148 -20.99 -14.59 7.16
N ARG A 149 -20.63 -14.18 5.95
CA ARG A 149 -19.64 -14.87 5.12
C ARG A 149 -18.23 -14.78 5.67
N ILE A 150 -17.83 -13.62 6.20
CA ILE A 150 -16.53 -13.46 6.86
C ILE A 150 -16.47 -14.25 8.17
N ALA A 151 -17.60 -14.43 8.86
CA ALA A 151 -17.67 -15.26 10.07
C ALA A 151 -17.49 -16.76 9.75
N ASP A 152 -17.90 -17.21 8.56
CA ASP A 152 -17.73 -18.60 8.12
C ASP A 152 -16.24 -18.96 7.92
N ALA A 153 -15.74 -19.86 8.77
CA ALA A 153 -14.37 -20.36 8.68
C ALA A 153 -14.10 -21.12 7.37
N ASN A 154 -15.11 -21.77 6.77
CA ASN A 154 -14.97 -22.48 5.50
C ASN A 154 -14.75 -21.52 4.33
N PHE A 155 -15.11 -20.23 4.48
CA PHE A 155 -14.81 -19.19 3.52
C PHE A 155 -13.52 -18.44 3.87
N LEU A 156 -13.40 -17.95 5.11
CA LEU A 156 -12.33 -17.05 5.50
C LEU A 156 -10.95 -17.71 5.47
N LYS A 157 -10.85 -18.97 5.90
CA LYS A 157 -9.57 -19.69 5.96
C LYS A 157 -8.98 -19.93 4.56
N PRO A 158 -9.71 -20.51 3.59
CA PRO A 158 -9.20 -20.61 2.22
C PRO A 158 -8.85 -19.27 1.58
N LEU A 159 -9.61 -18.20 1.86
CA LEU A 159 -9.29 -16.86 1.37
C LEU A 159 -7.96 -16.34 1.95
N ALA A 160 -7.74 -16.53 3.25
CA ALA A 160 -6.53 -16.12 3.93
C ALA A 160 -5.31 -16.93 3.45
N GLU A 161 -5.45 -18.25 3.34
CA GLU A 161 -4.43 -19.15 2.78
C GLU A 161 -4.09 -18.77 1.33
N TYR A 162 -5.09 -18.49 0.50
CA TYR A 162 -4.87 -18.05 -0.88
C TYR A 162 -4.14 -16.71 -0.96
N SER A 163 -4.44 -15.79 -0.03
CA SER A 163 -3.83 -14.46 0.03
C SER A 163 -2.41 -14.48 0.63
N SER A 164 -2.10 -15.42 1.52
CA SER A 164 -0.77 -15.61 2.11
C SER A 164 0.15 -16.44 1.23
N ASN A 165 -0.40 -17.39 0.46
CA ASN A 165 0.41 -18.36 -0.24
C ASN A 165 1.22 -17.75 -1.39
N LEU A 166 2.50 -18.13 -1.39
CA LEU A 166 3.46 -17.95 -2.48
C LEU A 166 3.23 -19.04 -3.54
N MET A 167 2.01 -19.21 -4.06
CA MET A 167 1.81 -20.11 -5.20
C MET A 167 2.76 -19.64 -6.32
N PRO A 168 3.76 -20.45 -6.73
CA PRO A 168 4.69 -20.07 -7.78
C PRO A 168 3.89 -19.84 -9.05
N ARG A 169 4.25 -18.79 -9.79
CA ARG A 169 3.74 -18.46 -11.13
C ARG A 169 3.91 -19.65 -12.09
N ARG A 170 3.03 -20.66 -12.02
CA ARG A 170 3.01 -21.78 -12.97
C ARG A 170 2.15 -21.48 -14.19
N LEU A 171 1.29 -20.48 -14.10
CA LEU A 171 0.55 -19.89 -15.21
C LEU A 171 0.85 -18.40 -15.14
N GLY A 172 1.53 -17.84 -16.14
CA GLY A 172 1.83 -16.42 -16.18
C GLY A 172 0.57 -15.59 -15.93
N LYS A 173 0.65 -14.65 -14.98
CA LYS A 173 -0.44 -13.88 -14.34
C LYS A 173 -1.14 -14.65 -13.21
N PHE A 174 -0.75 -14.29 -11.98
CA PHE A 174 -1.75 -14.22 -10.94
C PHE A 174 -2.55 -12.96 -11.23
N ASP A 175 -3.79 -13.18 -11.62
CA ASP A 175 -4.65 -12.11 -12.07
C ASP A 175 -5.36 -11.56 -10.83
N THR A 176 -5.23 -10.26 -10.57
CA THR A 176 -6.18 -9.59 -9.65
C THR A 176 -7.63 -9.94 -10.03
N GLU A 177 -7.87 -10.31 -11.29
CA GLU A 177 -9.12 -10.89 -11.78
C GLU A 177 -9.53 -12.21 -11.12
N LEU A 178 -8.61 -13.14 -10.78
CA LEU A 178 -8.97 -14.41 -10.13
C LEU A 178 -9.38 -14.20 -8.68
N LEU A 179 -8.60 -13.41 -7.91
CA LEU A 179 -8.99 -13.02 -6.55
C LEU A 179 -10.33 -12.27 -6.57
N THR A 180 -10.49 -11.33 -7.53
CA THR A 180 -11.76 -10.63 -7.75
C THR A 180 -12.88 -11.60 -8.10
N GLY A 181 -12.62 -12.62 -8.92
CA GLY A 181 -13.57 -13.64 -9.33
C GLY A 181 -14.07 -14.48 -8.15
N ILE A 182 -13.14 -14.92 -7.29
CA ILE A 182 -13.47 -15.62 -6.03
C ILE A 182 -14.36 -14.73 -5.15
N LEU A 183 -13.97 -13.47 -4.96
CA LEU A 183 -14.75 -12.52 -4.15
C LEU A 183 -16.14 -12.27 -4.75
N ARG A 184 -16.23 -12.08 -6.08
CA ARG A 184 -17.50 -11.87 -6.79
C ARG A 184 -18.42 -13.07 -6.73
N ALA A 185 -17.89 -14.29 -6.62
CA ALA A 185 -18.72 -15.49 -6.51
C ALA A 185 -19.49 -15.55 -5.17
N VAL A 186 -19.01 -14.86 -4.14
CA VAL A 186 -19.60 -14.88 -2.79
C VAL A 186 -20.13 -13.51 -2.31
N GLY A 187 -19.94 -12.47 -3.12
CA GLY A 187 -20.25 -11.08 -2.80
C GLY A 187 -20.93 -10.37 -3.96
N GLN A 188 -21.07 -9.05 -3.84
CA GLN A 188 -21.67 -8.21 -4.87
C GLN A 188 -20.67 -7.15 -5.35
N PRO A 189 -20.64 -6.79 -6.64
CA PRO A 189 -19.84 -5.66 -7.10
C PRO A 189 -20.20 -4.38 -6.32
N LEU A 190 -19.18 -3.65 -5.90
CA LEU A 190 -19.33 -2.37 -5.22
C LEU A 190 -18.70 -1.29 -6.09
N ASP A 191 -19.43 -0.20 -6.32
CA ASP A 191 -18.81 1.00 -6.89
C ASP A 191 -18.21 1.84 -5.78
N VAL A 192 -16.95 2.24 -5.97
CA VAL A 192 -16.18 2.99 -4.99
C VAL A 192 -15.53 4.19 -5.66
N PRO A 193 -15.36 5.31 -4.94
CA PRO A 193 -14.58 6.45 -5.41
C PRO A 193 -13.17 6.02 -5.83
N ARG A 194 -12.76 6.43 -7.03
CA ARG A 194 -11.45 6.07 -7.59
C ARG A 194 -10.55 7.29 -7.74
N ILE A 195 -9.26 7.05 -7.53
CA ILE A 195 -8.17 8.01 -7.70
C ILE A 195 -7.32 7.63 -8.90
N TYR A 196 -6.71 8.64 -9.53
CA TYR A 196 -5.74 8.43 -10.58
C TYR A 196 -4.33 8.75 -10.08
N LYS A 197 -3.39 7.86 -10.39
CA LYS A 197 -1.96 8.10 -10.14
C LYS A 197 -1.20 8.03 -11.46
N HIS A 198 -0.28 8.97 -11.63
CA HIS A 198 0.76 8.87 -12.64
C HIS A 198 1.90 8.06 -12.04
N THR A 199 1.99 6.80 -12.44
CA THR A 199 3.02 5.89 -11.96
C THR A 199 4.30 6.13 -12.74
N ARG A 200 5.30 6.67 -12.03
CA ARG A 200 6.68 6.73 -12.50
C ARG A 200 7.39 5.49 -11.99
N ASP A 201 7.66 4.57 -12.89
CA ASP A 201 8.39 3.33 -12.64
C ASP A 201 9.58 3.29 -13.60
N ASP A 202 10.73 3.75 -13.12
CA ASP A 202 11.96 3.81 -13.91
C ASP A 202 12.62 2.42 -13.83
N VAL A 203 12.88 1.80 -14.97
CA VAL A 203 13.59 0.52 -15.05
C VAL A 203 15.07 0.82 -15.28
N LEU A 204 15.85 0.82 -14.20
CA LEU A 204 17.27 1.14 -14.25
C LEU A 204 18.11 -0.13 -14.09
N TRP A 205 19.07 -0.30 -14.99
CA TRP A 205 19.84 -1.52 -15.09
C TRP A 205 21.28 -1.23 -15.50
N LYS A 206 22.22 -1.67 -14.68
CA LYS A 206 23.64 -1.75 -15.03
C LYS A 206 24.24 -3.02 -14.42
N ASP A 207 24.63 -3.97 -15.27
CA ASP A 207 25.32 -5.22 -14.89
C ASP A 207 24.65 -5.97 -13.71
N ALA A 208 23.35 -6.26 -13.82
CA ALA A 208 22.56 -6.87 -12.74
C ALA A 208 21.58 -7.94 -13.21
N LEU A 209 21.24 -8.92 -12.35
CA LEU A 209 20.22 -9.93 -12.70
C LEU A 209 18.78 -9.38 -12.66
N LYS A 210 18.53 -8.38 -11.81
CA LYS A 210 17.23 -7.72 -11.66
C LYS A 210 17.43 -6.20 -11.67
N PRO A 211 16.69 -5.46 -12.51
CA PRO A 211 16.76 -4.01 -12.55
C PRO A 211 16.25 -3.40 -11.24
N TRP A 212 16.67 -2.18 -10.96
CA TRP A 212 15.97 -1.35 -10.00
C TRP A 212 14.61 -0.93 -10.56
N ARG A 213 13.58 -0.95 -9.71
CA ARG A 213 12.23 -0.46 -9.98
C ARG A 213 11.74 0.27 -8.76
N ARG A 214 10.82 1.23 -8.95
CA ARG A 214 10.25 1.95 -7.82
C ARG A 214 9.43 1.00 -6.95
N SER A 215 9.54 1.16 -5.63
CA SER A 215 8.93 0.27 -4.65
C SER A 215 7.42 0.11 -4.86
N PRO A 216 6.92 -1.11 -5.11
CA PRO A 216 5.48 -1.38 -5.19
C PRO A 216 4.77 -1.05 -3.88
N LEU A 217 5.42 -1.35 -2.75
CA LEU A 217 4.93 -1.00 -1.41
C LEU A 217 4.66 0.49 -1.28
N TRP A 218 5.49 1.36 -1.87
CA TRP A 218 5.26 2.81 -1.85
C TRP A 218 4.00 3.22 -2.61
N LEU A 219 3.72 2.62 -3.77
CA LEU A 219 2.46 2.89 -4.46
C LEU A 219 1.28 2.41 -3.63
N PHE A 220 1.35 1.19 -3.10
CA PHE A 220 0.31 0.61 -2.26
C PHE A 220 -0.02 1.49 -1.05
N LEU A 221 0.99 1.94 -0.29
CA LEU A 221 0.83 2.85 0.84
C LEU A 221 0.17 4.17 0.43
N ARG A 222 0.58 4.76 -0.70
CA ARG A 222 -0.03 6.01 -1.20
C ARG A 222 -1.49 5.82 -1.61
N VAL A 223 -1.83 4.70 -2.24
CA VAL A 223 -3.22 4.39 -2.63
C VAL A 223 -4.07 4.17 -1.38
N ALA A 224 -3.61 3.34 -0.45
CA ALA A 224 -4.32 3.05 0.80
C ALA A 224 -4.56 4.33 1.62
N LEU A 225 -3.54 5.17 1.79
CA LEU A 225 -3.69 6.42 2.52
C LEU A 225 -4.58 7.43 1.80
N GLN A 226 -4.41 7.63 0.49
CA GLN A 226 -5.21 8.63 -0.22
C GLN A 226 -6.69 8.25 -0.22
N THR A 227 -7.01 7.00 -0.51
CA THR A 227 -8.42 6.53 -0.54
C THR A 227 -9.04 6.51 0.85
N SER A 228 -8.25 6.39 1.93
CA SER A 228 -8.74 6.39 3.31
C SER A 228 -8.83 7.78 3.95
N LEU A 229 -8.01 8.73 3.48
CA LEU A 229 -8.02 10.12 3.94
C LEU A 229 -8.88 11.03 3.05
N MET A 230 -9.41 10.50 1.95
CA MET A 230 -10.24 11.25 1.02
C MET A 230 -11.65 11.43 1.58
N ARG A 231 -12.20 12.63 1.41
CA ARG A 231 -13.57 12.98 1.79
C ARG A 231 -14.28 13.60 0.60
N ASN A 232 -15.17 12.84 -0.03
CA ASN A 232 -15.80 13.30 -1.28
C ASN A 232 -16.75 14.48 -1.08
N ASP A 233 -17.22 14.68 0.15
CA ASP A 233 -18.12 15.76 0.51
C ASP A 233 -17.38 17.08 0.82
N ASP A 234 -16.05 17.04 0.95
CA ASP A 234 -15.22 18.24 1.16
C ASP A 234 -14.96 18.97 -0.17
N GLU A 235 -14.84 20.30 -0.15
CA GLU A 235 -14.44 21.10 -1.33
C GLU A 235 -13.09 20.67 -1.92
N GLU A 236 -12.17 20.25 -1.06
CA GLU A 236 -10.89 19.66 -1.46
C GLU A 236 -10.76 18.22 -0.92
N PRO A 237 -11.27 17.21 -1.65
CA PRO A 237 -11.34 15.83 -1.17
C PRO A 237 -10.00 15.21 -0.78
N HIS A 238 -8.89 15.78 -1.24
CA HIS A 238 -7.55 15.25 -1.02
C HIS A 238 -6.70 16.08 -0.04
N ALA A 239 -7.25 17.13 0.58
CA ALA A 239 -6.49 18.05 1.43
C ALA A 239 -5.70 17.30 2.52
N ARG A 240 -6.35 16.40 3.25
CA ARG A 240 -5.72 15.59 4.33
C ARG A 240 -4.57 14.74 3.82
N TYR A 241 -4.80 14.01 2.73
CA TYR A 241 -3.76 13.20 2.12
C TYR A 241 -2.57 14.08 1.68
N LYS A 242 -2.83 15.22 1.03
CA LYS A 242 -1.77 16.15 0.59
C LYS A 242 -0.99 16.71 1.78
N SER A 243 -1.67 17.16 2.83
CA SER A 243 -1.03 17.66 4.07
C SER A 243 -0.15 16.60 4.72
N PHE A 244 -0.62 15.35 4.78
CA PHE A 244 0.21 14.26 5.28
C PHE A 244 1.42 13.98 4.39
N MET A 245 1.24 13.97 3.08
CA MET A 245 2.35 13.75 2.16
C MET A 245 3.42 14.83 2.27
N LEU A 246 3.02 16.10 2.39
CA LEU A 246 3.94 17.21 2.64
C LEU A 246 4.68 17.01 3.97
N PHE A 247 3.95 16.73 5.05
CA PHE A 247 4.55 16.49 6.36
C PHE A 247 5.55 15.32 6.34
N PHE A 248 5.16 14.18 5.74
CA PHE A 248 6.02 13.01 5.64
C PHE A 248 7.28 13.30 4.81
N MET A 249 7.14 13.96 3.67
CA MET A 249 8.29 14.34 2.83
C MET A 249 9.23 15.28 3.58
N THR A 250 8.72 16.31 4.26
CA THR A 250 9.52 17.20 5.10
C THR A 250 10.26 16.42 6.19
N HIS A 251 9.59 15.48 6.85
CA HIS A 251 10.21 14.64 7.87
C HIS A 251 11.36 13.80 7.30
N VAL A 252 11.19 13.18 6.13
CA VAL A 252 12.25 12.41 5.45
C VAL A 252 13.42 13.30 5.06
N LEU A 253 13.17 14.49 4.50
CA LEU A 253 14.22 15.45 4.13
C LEU A 253 15.00 15.93 5.36
N GLN A 254 14.32 16.23 6.46
CA GLN A 254 14.97 16.60 7.71
C GLN A 254 15.88 15.49 8.22
N GLY A 255 15.39 14.24 8.23
CA GLY A 255 16.22 13.09 8.59
C GLY A 255 17.43 12.91 7.68
N ALA A 256 17.33 13.29 6.41
CA ALA A 256 18.43 13.20 5.46
C ALA A 256 19.47 14.32 5.63
N LEU A 257 19.03 15.52 5.99
CA LEU A 257 19.91 16.61 6.40
C LEU A 257 20.67 16.25 7.69
N GLU A 258 19.99 15.67 8.68
CA GLU A 258 20.62 15.19 9.93
C GLU A 258 21.62 14.06 9.70
N ALA A 259 21.44 13.27 8.63
CA ALA A 259 22.36 12.22 8.21
C ALA A 259 23.46 12.71 7.26
N SER A 260 23.54 14.02 6.99
CA SER A 260 24.50 14.65 6.07
C SER A 260 24.53 13.98 4.69
N MET A 261 23.37 13.59 4.17
CA MET A 261 23.30 12.96 2.85
C MET A 261 23.67 13.97 1.74
N PRO A 262 24.38 13.56 0.67
CA PRO A 262 24.82 14.46 -0.38
C PRO A 262 23.66 15.23 -1.02
N SER A 263 23.87 16.52 -1.34
CA SER A 263 22.84 17.38 -1.97
C SER A 263 22.30 16.80 -3.28
N ASP A 264 23.14 16.10 -4.05
CA ASP A 264 22.78 15.35 -5.26
C ASP A 264 21.67 14.29 -5.05
N THR A 265 21.44 13.90 -3.80
CA THR A 265 20.37 12.98 -3.38
C THR A 265 19.14 13.69 -2.79
N LEU A 266 19.21 15.00 -2.51
CA LEU A 266 18.19 15.76 -1.76
C LEU A 266 17.54 16.91 -2.53
N PHE A 267 18.21 17.49 -3.52
CA PHE A 267 17.68 18.60 -4.32
C PHE A 267 17.82 18.28 -5.81
N SER A 268 16.67 18.14 -6.47
CA SER A 268 16.52 18.19 -7.93
C SER A 268 15.16 18.79 -8.27
#